data_AF-A0A520KDH8-F1
#
_entry.id   AF-A0A520KDH8-F1
#
_cell.length_a   1.000
_cell.length_b   1.000
_cell.length_c   1.000
_cell.angle_alpha   90.00
_cell.angle_beta   90.00
_cell.angle_gamma   90.00
#
_symmetry.space_group_name_H-M   'P 1'
#
loop_
_entity.id
_entity.type
_entity.pdbx_description
1 polymer ?
#
loop_
_entity_poly.entity_id
_entity_poly.type
_entity_poly.pdbx_seq_one_letter_code
_entity_poly.pdbx_strand_id
1 'polypeptide(L)' 'MAIVVNKEQCCTYTGTCNCTGCQCEKSQAQCCSTKPCVEACPTDAIKDINGIMIDQDLCDECGLCIDACENGALEMN' A
#
# COMPACT_ATOMS: atom_id res chain seq x y z
N MET A 1 9.51 -15.27 -0.99
CA MET A 1 9.92 -13.86 -1.10
C MET A 1 8.78 -13.02 -0.58
N ALA A 2 8.95 -12.45 0.60
CA ALA A 2 7.86 -11.80 1.32
C ALA A 2 7.57 -10.42 0.74
N ILE A 3 6.29 -10.04 0.72
CA ILE A 3 5.93 -8.64 0.46
C ILE A 3 6.11 -7.86 1.76
N VAL A 4 6.89 -6.78 1.70
CA VAL A 4 7.25 -5.93 2.85
C VAL A 4 6.69 -4.52 2.65
N VAL A 5 6.16 -3.94 3.73
CA VAL A 5 5.63 -2.57 3.72
C VAL A 5 6.70 -1.61 4.23
N ASN A 6 7.07 -0.64 3.39
CA ASN A 6 7.94 0.47 3.79
C ASN A 6 7.10 1.57 4.48
N LYS A 7 7.26 1.69 5.80
CA LYS A 7 6.53 2.66 6.63
C LYS A 7 6.88 4.12 6.32
N GLU A 8 8.05 4.39 5.74
CA GLU A 8 8.47 5.76 5.38
C GLU A 8 7.85 6.21 4.05
N GLN A 9 7.50 5.27 3.17
CA GLN A 9 6.82 5.54 1.90
C GLN A 9 5.30 5.36 2.01
N CYS A 10 4.83 4.63 3.03
CA CYS A 10 3.42 4.31 3.19
C CYS A 10 2.67 5.49 3.82
N CYS A 11 1.73 6.03 3.04
CA CYS A 11 0.91 7.18 3.40
C CYS A 11 0.10 7.01 4.71
N THR A 12 -0.26 5.79 5.09
CA THR A 12 -0.97 5.52 6.36
C THR A 12 -0.10 5.77 7.60
N TYR A 13 1.23 5.73 7.45
CA TYR A 13 2.18 5.96 8.53
C TYR A 13 2.70 7.40 8.57
N THR A 14 2.93 8.02 7.41
CA THR A 14 3.52 9.36 7.32
C THR A 14 2.49 10.48 7.37
N GLY A 15 1.24 10.23 7.00
CA GLY A 15 0.18 11.25 6.97
C GLY A 15 0.39 12.37 5.94
N THR A 16 1.46 12.29 5.15
CA THR A 16 1.82 13.25 4.10
C THR A 16 1.97 12.47 2.79
N CYS A 17 0.94 12.52 1.94
CA CYS A 17 1.10 12.10 0.54
C CYS A 17 2.05 13.12 -0.10
N ASN A 18 3.33 12.78 -0.22
CA ASN A 18 4.29 13.64 -0.89
C ASN A 18 4.10 13.52 -2.41
N CYS A 19 2.92 13.94 -2.91
CA CYS A 19 2.58 13.97 -4.33
C CYS A 19 3.31 15.12 -5.05
N THR A 20 4.62 15.28 -4.86
CA THR A 20 5.46 16.29 -5.52
C THR A 20 5.81 15.90 -6.98
N GLY A 21 4.91 15.20 -7.67
CA GLY A 21 5.15 14.77 -9.06
C GLY A 21 4.08 13.91 -9.73
N CYS A 22 3.05 13.44 -9.02
CA CYS A 22 1.98 12.65 -9.63
C CYS A 22 0.95 13.58 -10.32
N GLN A 23 0.74 13.39 -11.61
CA GLN A 23 -0.38 13.99 -12.37
C GLN A 23 -1.71 13.32 -11.98
N CYS A 24 -2.02 13.24 -10.69
CA CYS A 24 -3.29 12.69 -10.22
C CYS A 24 -4.35 13.80 -10.30
N GLU A 25 -5.27 13.71 -11.26
CA GLU A 25 -6.44 14.58 -11.39
C GLU A 25 -7.46 14.40 -10.23
N LYS A 26 -7.10 13.67 -9.17
CA LYS A 26 -7.94 13.39 -8.00
C LYS A 26 -7.44 14.14 -6.77
N SER A 27 -8.40 14.61 -5.98
CA SER A 27 -8.25 15.32 -4.72
C SER A 27 -7.19 14.67 -3.83
N GLN A 28 -6.24 15.46 -3.30
CA GLN A 28 -5.15 15.04 -2.41
C GLN A 28 -5.61 14.17 -1.22
N ALA A 29 -6.89 14.24 -0.85
CA ALA A 29 -7.51 13.39 0.16
C ALA A 29 -7.76 11.94 -0.31
N GLN A 30 -8.10 11.70 -1.59
CA GLN A 30 -8.44 10.36 -2.08
C GLN A 30 -7.23 9.45 -2.30
N CYS A 31 -6.05 10.03 -2.58
CA CYS A 31 -4.81 9.26 -2.80
C CYS A 31 -4.31 8.58 -1.51
N CYS A 32 -4.59 9.16 -0.34
CA CYS A 32 -4.25 8.57 0.96
C CYS A 32 -5.40 7.82 1.64
N SER A 33 -6.66 8.20 1.37
CA SER A 33 -7.80 7.61 2.08
C SER A 33 -8.27 6.29 1.47
N THR A 34 -7.96 6.02 0.21
CA THR A 34 -8.22 4.71 -0.40
C THR A 34 -7.01 3.82 -0.19
N LYS A 35 -7.24 2.59 0.30
CA LYS A 35 -6.20 1.58 0.53
C LYS A 35 -6.28 0.54 -0.59
N PRO A 36 -5.81 0.87 -1.81
CA PRO A 36 -5.97 -0.01 -2.98
C PRO A 36 -5.23 -1.34 -2.78
N CYS A 37 -4.17 -1.38 -1.98
CA CYS A 37 -3.47 -2.61 -1.63
C CYS A 37 -4.37 -3.64 -0.93
N VAL A 38 -5.28 -3.19 -0.05
CA VAL A 38 -6.20 -4.08 0.68
C VAL A 38 -7.23 -4.65 -0.29
N GLU A 39 -7.84 -3.82 -1.14
CA GLU A 39 -8.83 -4.28 -2.13
C GLU A 39 -8.21 -5.13 -3.26
N ALA A 40 -6.93 -4.90 -3.59
CA ALA A 40 -6.21 -5.68 -4.58
C ALA A 40 -5.76 -7.05 -4.05
N CYS A 41 -5.78 -7.28 -2.73
CA CYS A 41 -5.33 -8.53 -2.14
C CYS A 41 -6.46 -9.59 -2.18
N PRO A 42 -6.35 -10.65 -3.01
CA PRO A 42 -7.41 -11.65 -3.12
C PRO A 42 -7.45 -12.63 -1.94
N THR A 43 -6.37 -12.69 -1.15
CA THR A 43 -6.24 -13.59 0.00
C THR A 43 -6.57 -12.91 1.33
N ASP A 44 -6.97 -11.63 1.30
CA ASP A 44 -7.19 -10.81 2.51
C ASP A 44 -5.98 -10.87 3.49
N ALA A 45 -4.77 -11.08 2.96
CA ALA A 45 -3.55 -11.13 3.75
C ALA A 45 -3.19 -9.77 4.35
N ILE A 46 -3.78 -8.68 3.83
CA ILE A 46 -3.45 -7.31 4.25
C ILE A 46 -4.48 -6.79 5.25
N LYS A 47 -4.01 -6.42 6.44
CA LYS A 47 -4.81 -5.86 7.54
C LYS A 47 -4.43 -4.42 7.81
N ASP A 48 -5.42 -3.58 8.09
CA ASP A 48 -5.22 -2.17 8.45
C ASP A 48 -5.38 -1.98 9.97
N ILE A 49 -4.28 -2.10 10.71
CA ILE A 49 -4.25 -1.92 12.17
C ILE A 49 -3.14 -0.92 12.48
N ASN A 50 -3.51 0.37 12.56
CA ASN A 50 -2.55 1.48 12.66
C ASN A 50 -1.54 1.50 11.50
N GLY A 51 -2.04 1.27 10.29
CA GLY A 51 -1.27 1.15 9.06
C GLY A 51 -1.37 -0.25 8.44
N ILE A 52 -0.80 -0.38 7.25
CA ILE A 52 -0.84 -1.61 6.46
C ILE A 52 0.10 -2.67 7.06
N MET A 53 -0.46 -3.81 7.46
CA MET A 53 0.26 -5.02 7.88
C MET A 53 -0.05 -6.18 6.93
N ILE A 54 0.97 -6.96 6.57
CA ILE A 54 0.84 -8.12 5.69
C ILE A 54 1.05 -9.39 6.51
N ASP A 55 0.05 -10.26 6.48
CA ASP A 55 0.07 -11.59 7.06
C ASP A 55 0.81 -12.53 6.11
N GLN A 56 2.06 -12.85 6.44
CA GLN A 56 2.93 -13.65 5.57
C GLN A 56 2.45 -15.10 5.43
N ASP A 57 1.64 -15.59 6.38
CA ASP A 57 1.04 -16.93 6.30
C ASP A 57 -0.08 -17.00 5.25
N LEU A 58 -0.73 -15.87 4.94
CA LEU A 58 -1.79 -15.76 3.94
C LEU A 58 -1.31 -15.14 2.61
N CYS A 59 -0.11 -14.57 2.61
CA CYS A 59 0.47 -13.91 1.45
C CYS A 59 0.97 -14.95 0.46
N ASP A 60 0.34 -15.02 -0.72
CA ASP A 60 0.78 -15.90 -1.82
C ASP A 60 1.85 -15.24 -2.71
N GLU A 61 2.44 -14.12 -2.27
CA GLU A 61 3.53 -13.42 -2.98
C GLU A 61 3.16 -12.98 -4.42
N CYS A 62 1.86 -12.76 -4.67
CA CYS A 62 1.31 -12.45 -5.99
C CYS A 62 1.73 -11.08 -6.57
N GLY A 63 2.19 -10.15 -5.73
CA GLY A 63 2.63 -8.81 -6.14
C GLY A 63 1.53 -7.80 -6.49
N LEU A 64 0.25 -8.18 -6.47
CA LEU A 64 -0.87 -7.30 -6.84
C LEU A 64 -0.94 -6.01 -6.01
N CYS A 65 -0.59 -6.09 -4.73
CA CYS A 65 -0.58 -4.94 -3.85
C CYS A 65 0.55 -3.94 -4.19
N ILE A 66 1.62 -4.38 -4.85
CA ILE A 66 2.73 -3.53 -5.31
C ILE A 66 2.26 -2.70 -6.50
N ASP A 67 1.64 -3.35 -7.49
CA ASP A 67 1.07 -2.66 -8.67
C ASP A 67 -0.05 -1.69 -8.29
N ALA A 68 -0.86 -2.05 -7.30
CA ALA A 68 -1.92 -1.19 -6.79
C ALA A 68 -1.42 0.01 -5.98
N CYS A 69 -0.16 -0.01 -5.51
CA CYS A 69 0.39 1.04 -4.65
C CYS A 69 1.06 2.14 -5.46
N GLU A 70 0.33 3.23 -5.70
CA GLU A 70 0.86 4.40 -6.42
C GLU A 70 2.07 5.07 -5.72
N ASN A 71 2.19 4.90 -4.39
CA ASN A 71 3.31 5.45 -3.62
C ASN A 71 4.56 4.55 -3.66
N GLY A 72 4.49 3.34 -4.24
CA GLY A 72 5.62 2.42 -4.28
C GLY A 72 6.10 1.98 -2.89
N ALA A 73 5.21 1.96 -1.89
CA ALA A 73 5.56 1.64 -0.51
C ALA A 73 5.67 0.13 -0.23
N LEU A 74 5.42 -0.71 -1.22
CA LEU A 74 5.38 -2.17 -1.11
C LEU A 74 6.45 -2.75 -2.03
N GLU A 75 7.28 -3.64 -1.49
CA GLU A 75 8.37 -4.29 -2.23
C GLU A 75 8.42 -5.79 -1.90
N MET A 76 8.95 -6.61 -2.82
CA MET A 76 9.23 -8.04 -2.57
C MET A 76 10.69 -8.19 -2.12
N ASN A 77 10.92 -8.73 -0.92
CA ASN A 77 12.26 -9.03 -0.37
C ASN A 77 12.33 -10.39 0.34
#